data_AF-A0A3A0DVK0-F1
#
_entry.id   AF-A0A3A0DVK0-F1
#
_cell.length_a   1.000
_cell.length_b   1.000
_cell.length_c   1.000
_cell.angle_alpha   90.00
_cell.angle_beta   90.00
_cell.angle_gamma   90.00
#
_symmetry.space_group_name_H-M   'P 1'
#
loop_
_entity.id
_entity.type
_entity.pdbx_description
1 polymer ?
#
loop_
_entity_poly.entity_id
_entity_poly.type
_entity_poly.pdbx_seq_one_letter_code
_entity_poly.pdbx_strand_id
1 'polypeptide(L)'
;MHRIKKIALTLTFGALLATGCDSANVKSQVTRTIVVIIDLSNSTPSQQHLLDVHFVTNLISCLKPGDEISVLGLTSASFSAPTEIIQRRLPLDPDPFQIEFLRMREKLSTDWQNASCALELKSNTSDVLGALAYSSRWFGRSSNNEWLILLRYSRKSQGRKTRA
;
A
#
# COMPACT_ATOMS: atom_id res chain seq x y z
N MET A 1 19.60 59.85 -59.84
CA MET A 1 18.94 58.53 -59.66
C MET A 1 19.96 57.51 -59.17
N HIS A 2 20.12 57.33 -57.86
CA HIS A 2 20.94 56.23 -57.31
C HIS A 2 20.18 55.57 -56.14
N ARG A 3 19.78 54.31 -56.37
CA ARG A 3 19.01 53.47 -55.45
C ARG A 3 19.96 52.88 -54.39
N ILE A 4 19.77 53.24 -53.12
CA ILE A 4 20.39 52.53 -52.00
C ILE A 4 19.53 51.28 -51.73
N LYS A 5 20.09 50.10 -52.06
CA LYS A 5 19.49 48.80 -51.78
C LYS A 5 19.69 48.47 -50.30
N LYS A 6 18.60 48.12 -49.62
CA LYS A 6 18.57 47.71 -48.20
C LYS A 6 19.36 46.40 -48.04
N ILE A 7 20.30 46.38 -47.11
CA ILE A 7 21.05 45.19 -46.70
C ILE A 7 20.18 44.43 -45.70
N ALA A 8 19.74 43.22 -46.07
CA ALA A 8 19.07 42.30 -45.16
C ALA A 8 20.14 41.46 -44.44
N LEU A 9 20.25 41.63 -43.12
CA LEU A 9 21.13 40.86 -42.25
C LEU A 9 20.36 39.61 -41.80
N THR A 10 20.65 38.46 -42.42
CA THR A 10 20.05 37.18 -42.03
C THR A 10 20.87 36.56 -40.89
N LEU A 11 20.37 36.67 -39.66
CA LEU A 11 20.90 35.95 -38.49
C LEU A 11 20.39 34.51 -38.54
N THR A 12 21.21 33.59 -39.02
CA THR A 12 20.96 32.14 -38.89
C THR A 12 21.33 31.68 -37.48
N PHE A 13 20.33 31.56 -36.61
CA PHE A 13 20.43 30.79 -35.37
C PHE A 13 20.48 29.31 -35.74
N GLY A 14 21.68 28.71 -35.64
CA GLY A 14 21.85 27.27 -35.75
C GLY A 14 21.25 26.57 -34.54
N ALA A 15 20.00 26.12 -34.63
CA ALA A 15 19.42 25.19 -33.67
C ALA A 15 20.01 23.79 -33.92
N LEU A 16 21.06 23.46 -33.17
CA LEU A 16 21.57 22.10 -33.05
C LEU A 16 20.54 21.27 -32.26
N LEU A 17 19.61 20.64 -32.96
CA LEU A 17 18.74 19.62 -32.38
C LEU A 17 19.58 18.36 -32.13
N ALA A 18 20.29 18.34 -31.01
CA ALA A 18 20.74 17.10 -30.39
C ALA A 18 19.50 16.41 -29.81
N THR A 19 18.80 15.63 -30.63
CA THR A 19 17.85 14.61 -30.18
C THR A 19 18.64 13.46 -29.55
N GLY A 20 19.28 13.75 -28.42
CA GLY A 20 19.65 12.75 -27.44
C GLY A 20 18.36 12.22 -26.85
N CYS A 21 17.84 11.15 -27.45
CA CYS A 21 16.86 10.29 -26.83
C CYS A 21 17.59 9.54 -25.71
N ASP A 22 17.96 10.25 -24.65
CA ASP A 22 18.31 9.64 -23.39
C ASP A 22 17.02 9.01 -22.90
N SER A 23 16.86 7.73 -23.28
CA SER A 23 15.99 6.80 -22.59
C SER A 23 16.45 6.82 -21.14
N ALA A 24 15.83 7.73 -20.37
CA ALA A 24 16.00 7.79 -18.93
C ALA A 24 15.81 6.37 -18.44
N ASN A 25 16.90 5.81 -17.92
CA ASN A 25 16.93 4.53 -17.26
C ASN A 25 16.14 4.70 -15.96
N VAL A 26 14.81 4.74 -16.08
CA VAL A 26 13.88 4.68 -14.96
C VAL A 26 14.12 3.30 -14.38
N LYS A 27 14.95 3.22 -13.33
CA LYS A 27 15.02 2.04 -12.48
C LYS A 27 13.57 1.66 -12.19
N SER A 28 13.13 0.53 -12.73
CA SER A 28 11.76 0.05 -12.55
C SER A 28 11.47 0.05 -11.06
N GLN A 29 10.65 1.00 -10.63
CA GLN A 29 10.34 1.16 -9.22
C GLN A 29 9.49 -0.05 -8.82
N VAL A 30 10.04 -0.88 -7.93
CA VAL A 30 9.36 -2.08 -7.47
C VAL A 30 8.13 -1.66 -6.68
N THR A 31 6.97 -1.82 -7.30
CA THR A 31 5.68 -1.69 -6.63
C THR A 31 5.37 -2.95 -5.86
N ARG A 32 4.67 -2.81 -4.73
CA ARG A 32 4.21 -3.93 -3.92
C ARG A 32 2.70 -3.91 -3.79
N THR A 33 2.08 -5.09 -3.75
CA THR A 33 0.71 -5.25 -3.29
C THR A 33 0.74 -5.93 -1.93
N ILE A 34 0.26 -5.23 -0.90
CA ILE A 34 0.36 -5.68 0.49
C ILE A 34 -1.06 -5.84 1.05
N VAL A 35 -1.43 -7.07 1.36
CA VAL A 35 -2.70 -7.38 2.02
C VAL A 35 -2.42 -7.75 3.47
N VAL A 36 -2.96 -6.97 4.40
CA VAL A 36 -2.89 -7.25 5.84
C VAL A 36 -4.26 -7.72 6.32
N ILE A 37 -4.30 -8.82 7.06
CA ILE A 37 -5.50 -9.36 7.67
C ILE A 37 -5.34 -9.30 9.19
N ILE A 38 -6.25 -8.61 9.88
CA ILE A 38 -6.27 -8.45 11.33
C ILE A 38 -7.38 -9.32 11.91
N ASP A 39 -7.06 -10.12 12.93
CA ASP A 39 -8.06 -10.89 13.67
C ASP A 39 -8.94 -9.99 14.57
N LEU A 40 -10.23 -9.84 14.22
CA LEU A 40 -11.21 -9.07 15.00
C LEU A 40 -12.10 -9.96 15.89
N SER A 41 -11.64 -11.17 16.21
CA SER A 41 -12.35 -12.03 17.15
C SER A 41 -12.18 -11.59 18.60
N ASN A 42 -13.21 -11.81 19.41
CA ASN A 42 -13.18 -11.60 20.86
C ASN A 42 -12.20 -12.52 21.60
N SER A 43 -11.65 -13.52 20.89
CA SER A 43 -10.65 -14.45 21.42
C SER A 43 -9.24 -13.84 21.46
N THR A 44 -9.02 -12.74 20.72
CA THR A 44 -7.78 -11.96 20.67
C THR A 44 -7.63 -11.10 21.93
N PRO A 45 -6.51 -11.19 22.68
CA PRO A 45 -6.26 -10.31 23.80
C PRO A 45 -6.15 -8.84 23.36
N SER A 46 -6.68 -7.90 24.14
CA SER A 46 -6.63 -6.46 23.82
C SER A 46 -5.21 -5.95 23.58
N GLN A 47 -4.22 -6.47 24.31
CA GLN A 47 -2.81 -6.13 24.08
C GLN A 47 -2.31 -6.60 22.70
N GLN A 48 -2.69 -7.80 22.26
CA GLN A 48 -2.34 -8.28 20.92
C GLN A 48 -3.00 -7.41 19.85
N HIS A 49 -4.27 -7.05 20.04
CA HIS A 49 -4.97 -6.15 19.12
C HIS A 49 -4.25 -4.80 18.97
N LEU A 50 -3.79 -4.20 20.07
CA LEU A 50 -2.99 -2.97 20.03
C LEU A 50 -1.66 -3.15 19.28
N LEU A 51 -1.00 -4.30 19.43
CA LEU A 51 0.22 -4.62 18.68
C LEU A 51 -0.07 -4.76 17.18
N ASP A 52 -1.18 -5.39 16.81
CA ASP A 52 -1.59 -5.55 15.42
C ASP A 52 -1.90 -4.18 14.80
N VAL A 53 -2.56 -3.29 15.53
CA VAL A 53 -2.80 -1.90 15.10
C VAL A 53 -1.49 -1.15 14.92
N HIS A 54 -0.57 -1.26 15.87
CA HIS A 54 0.73 -0.60 15.80
C HIS A 54 1.59 -1.14 14.64
N PHE A 55 1.51 -2.44 14.37
CA PHE A 55 2.16 -3.06 13.22
C PHE A 55 1.71 -2.43 11.91
N VAL A 56 0.40 -2.25 11.71
CA VAL A 56 -0.14 -1.61 10.49
C VAL A 56 0.30 -0.15 10.39
N THR A 57 0.30 0.60 11.50
CA THR A 57 0.83 1.97 11.53
C THR A 57 2.28 2.04 11.06
N ASN A 58 3.13 1.13 11.55
CA ASN A 58 4.54 1.05 11.13
C ASN A 58 4.67 0.59 9.68
N LEU A 59 3.81 -0.31 9.22
CA LEU A 59 3.82 -0.74 7.83
C LEU A 59 3.47 0.41 6.88
N ILE A 60 2.47 1.22 7.22
CA ILE A 60 2.07 2.41 6.44
C ILE A 60 3.23 3.40 6.31
N SER A 61 4.00 3.62 7.38
CA SER A 61 5.16 4.52 7.35
C SER A 61 6.30 3.99 6.45
N CYS A 62 6.39 2.67 6.27
CA CYS A 62 7.35 1.99 5.39
C CYS A 62 6.87 1.80 3.93
N LEU A 63 5.68 2.28 3.57
CA LEU A 63 5.22 2.27 2.18
C LEU A 63 6.10 3.18 1.33
N LYS A 64 6.18 2.83 0.05
CA LYS A 64 6.95 3.50 -1.01
C LYS A 64 6.00 3.95 -2.12
N PRO A 65 6.43 4.89 -2.98
CA PRO A 65 5.58 5.33 -4.08
C PRO A 65 5.24 4.14 -5.00
N GLY A 66 3.97 4.07 -5.41
CA GLY A 66 3.41 2.99 -6.21
C GLY A 66 2.92 1.76 -5.45
N ASP A 67 3.19 1.65 -4.14
CA ASP A 67 2.66 0.55 -3.34
C ASP A 67 1.14 0.59 -3.22
N GLU A 68 0.53 -0.58 -3.19
CA GLU A 68 -0.87 -0.80 -2.85
C GLU A 68 -0.96 -1.54 -1.52
N ILE A 69 -1.83 -1.06 -0.62
CA ILE A 69 -2.12 -1.70 0.65
C ILE A 69 -3.63 -1.88 0.83
N SER A 70 -4.01 -3.05 1.29
CA SER A 70 -5.36 -3.37 1.76
C SER A 70 -5.28 -3.93 3.17
N VAL A 71 -6.07 -3.39 4.09
CA VAL A 71 -6.20 -3.90 5.46
C VAL A 71 -7.62 -4.43 5.65
N LEU A 72 -7.70 -5.69 6.03
CA LEU A 72 -8.95 -6.45 6.12
C LEU A 72 -9.15 -6.94 7.56
N GLY A 73 -10.36 -6.82 8.06
CA GLY A 73 -10.81 -7.38 9.33
C GLY A 73 -11.31 -8.81 9.13
N LEU A 74 -10.71 -9.75 9.86
CA LEU A 74 -11.16 -11.13 9.94
C LEU A 74 -12.38 -11.21 10.84
N THR A 75 -13.49 -11.69 10.29
CA THR A 75 -14.71 -11.98 11.04
C THR A 75 -15.18 -13.42 10.75
N SER A 76 -16.22 -13.86 11.46
CA SER A 76 -16.94 -15.11 11.21
C SER A 76 -17.54 -15.21 9.80
N ALA A 77 -17.66 -14.09 9.06
CA ALA A 77 -18.23 -14.03 7.71
C ALA A 77 -17.17 -13.83 6.61
N SER A 78 -15.89 -14.10 6.90
CA SER A 78 -14.78 -13.80 5.97
C SER A 78 -14.85 -14.58 4.64
N PHE A 79 -15.51 -15.74 4.59
CA PHE A 79 -15.81 -16.45 3.33
C PHE A 79 -16.66 -15.63 2.35
N SER A 80 -17.64 -14.87 2.87
CA SER A 80 -18.51 -14.03 2.03
C SER A 80 -17.87 -12.69 1.71
N ALA A 81 -17.32 -12.01 2.73
CA ALA A 81 -16.57 -10.77 2.60
C ALA A 81 -15.91 -10.44 3.95
N PRO A 82 -14.57 -10.49 4.08
CA PRO A 82 -13.90 -9.86 5.20
C PRO A 82 -14.16 -8.36 5.16
N THR A 83 -14.19 -7.74 6.33
CA THR A 83 -14.46 -6.30 6.45
C THR A 83 -13.29 -5.53 5.87
N GLU A 84 -13.46 -4.84 4.75
CA GLU A 84 -12.43 -3.94 4.25
C GLU A 84 -12.36 -2.71 5.15
N ILE A 85 -11.19 -2.47 5.76
CA ILE A 85 -10.98 -1.36 6.67
C ILE A 85 -10.40 -0.17 5.88
N ILE A 86 -9.34 -0.44 5.12
CA ILE A 86 -8.75 0.52 4.19
C ILE A 86 -8.24 -0.20 2.94
N GLN A 87 -8.37 0.44 1.78
CA GLN A 87 -7.66 0.08 0.55
C GLN A 87 -7.14 1.35 -0.11
N ARG A 88 -5.83 1.41 -0.38
CA ARG A 88 -5.21 2.52 -1.10
C ARG A 88 -4.02 2.07 -1.92
N ARG A 89 -3.91 2.68 -3.10
CA ARG A 89 -2.69 2.71 -3.91
C ARG A 89 -2.06 4.09 -3.80
N LEU A 90 -0.77 4.13 -3.47
CA LEU A 90 0.02 5.35 -3.42
C LEU A 90 0.51 5.71 -4.82
N PRO A 91 0.61 7.00 -5.16
CA PRO A 91 1.12 7.43 -6.46
C PRO A 91 2.58 7.01 -6.62
N LEU A 92 3.02 6.74 -7.86
CA LEU A 92 4.42 6.45 -8.17
C LEU A 92 5.33 7.69 -8.02
N ASP A 93 4.74 8.88 -8.06
CA ASP A 93 5.34 10.20 -7.85
C ASP A 93 6.78 10.36 -8.39
N PRO A 94 6.94 10.74 -9.68
CA PRO A 94 8.26 10.94 -10.28
C PRO A 94 8.97 12.20 -9.77
N ASP A 95 8.32 13.04 -8.96
CA ASP A 95 8.92 14.25 -8.40
C ASP A 95 10.06 13.89 -7.44
N PRO A 96 11.24 14.54 -7.52
CA PRO A 96 12.36 14.27 -6.61
C PRO A 96 12.04 14.43 -5.13
N PHE A 97 11.08 15.30 -4.79
CA PHE A 97 10.63 15.56 -3.43
C PHE A 97 9.43 14.71 -3.01
N GLN A 98 8.82 13.97 -3.94
CA GLN A 98 7.72 13.02 -3.69
C GLN A 98 6.55 13.61 -2.90
N ILE A 99 6.22 14.88 -3.15
CA ILE A 99 5.24 15.64 -2.35
C ILE A 99 3.85 15.01 -2.38
N GLU A 100 3.42 14.50 -3.54
CA GLU A 100 2.10 13.87 -3.68
C GLU A 100 2.06 12.54 -2.94
N PHE A 101 3.12 11.74 -3.08
CA PHE A 101 3.27 10.49 -2.33
C PHE A 101 3.25 10.73 -0.82
N LEU A 102 4.03 11.69 -0.31
CA LEU A 102 4.10 12.00 1.12
C LEU A 102 2.75 12.45 1.66
N ARG A 103 2.06 13.36 0.95
CA ARG A 103 0.71 13.81 1.31
C ARG A 103 -0.28 12.65 1.35
N MET A 104 -0.21 11.75 0.36
CA MET A 104 -1.13 10.62 0.31
C MET A 104 -0.86 9.58 1.39
N ARG A 105 0.41 9.34 1.72
CA ARG A 105 0.79 8.45 2.83
C ARG A 105 0.36 9.04 4.18
N GLU A 106 0.49 10.35 4.37
CA GLU A 106 -0.01 11.03 5.56
C GLU A 106 -1.53 10.91 5.69
N LYS A 107 -2.27 11.16 4.59
CA LYS A 107 -3.72 10.96 4.56
C LYS A 107 -4.10 9.52 4.89
N LEU A 108 -3.41 8.54 4.31
CA LEU A 108 -3.62 7.12 4.62
C LEU A 108 -3.35 6.81 6.09
N SER A 109 -2.31 7.39 6.69
CA SER A 109 -2.02 7.26 8.12
C SER A 109 -3.16 7.81 8.98
N THR A 110 -3.71 8.97 8.62
CA THR A 110 -4.86 9.56 9.32
C THR A 110 -6.13 8.73 9.15
N ASP A 111 -6.42 8.29 7.93
CA ASP A 111 -7.56 7.42 7.63
C ASP A 111 -7.47 6.11 8.44
N TRP A 112 -6.27 5.52 8.51
CA TRP A 112 -5.99 4.34 9.34
C TRP A 112 -6.18 4.60 10.82
N GLN A 113 -5.65 5.70 11.37
CA GLN A 113 -5.82 6.05 12.78
C GLN A 113 -7.31 6.15 13.13
N ASN A 114 -8.09 6.87 12.33
CA ASN A 114 -9.53 7.01 12.51
C ASN A 114 -10.25 5.66 12.45
N ALA A 115 -9.93 4.84 11.45
CA ALA A 115 -10.54 3.52 11.28
C ALA A 115 -10.17 2.58 12.43
N SER A 116 -8.90 2.57 12.85
CA SER A 116 -8.39 1.70 13.91
C SER A 116 -9.02 1.97 15.28
N CYS A 117 -9.32 3.24 15.59
CA CYS A 117 -10.03 3.62 16.81
C CYS A 117 -11.46 3.07 16.86
N ALA A 118 -12.07 2.80 15.71
CA ALA A 118 -13.42 2.26 15.59
C ALA A 118 -13.45 0.73 15.45
N LEU A 119 -12.29 0.06 15.44
CA LEU A 119 -12.23 -1.41 15.36
C LEU A 119 -12.65 -2.04 16.68
N GLU A 120 -13.57 -2.99 16.60
CA GLU A 120 -14.09 -3.70 17.76
C GLU A 120 -13.90 -5.21 17.60
N LEU A 121 -13.48 -5.88 18.68
CA LEU A 121 -13.32 -7.33 18.74
C LEU A 121 -14.67 -8.04 18.95
N LYS A 122 -15.57 -7.93 17.98
CA LYS A 122 -16.96 -8.40 18.10
C LYS A 122 -17.19 -9.81 17.56
N SER A 123 -16.27 -10.36 16.79
CA SER A 123 -16.53 -11.66 16.16
C SER A 123 -16.28 -12.82 17.13
N ASN A 124 -17.16 -13.81 17.14
CA ASN A 124 -16.98 -15.00 17.99
C ASN A 124 -15.94 -15.97 17.44
N THR A 125 -15.68 -15.93 16.14
CA THR A 125 -14.78 -16.86 15.45
C THR A 125 -14.02 -16.16 14.32
N SER A 126 -12.91 -16.78 13.96
CA SER A 126 -11.95 -16.31 12.98
C SER A 126 -11.96 -17.24 11.78
N ASP A 127 -12.51 -16.80 10.64
CA ASP A 127 -12.53 -17.59 9.41
C ASP A 127 -11.31 -17.30 8.53
N VAL A 128 -10.19 -17.93 8.90
CA VAL A 128 -8.91 -17.71 8.21
C VAL A 128 -8.94 -18.23 6.77
N LEU A 129 -9.55 -19.38 6.52
CA LEU A 129 -9.56 -19.96 5.16
C LEU A 129 -10.37 -19.09 4.21
N GLY A 130 -11.54 -18.58 4.64
CA GLY A 130 -12.32 -17.65 3.86
C GLY A 130 -11.57 -16.36 3.58
N ALA A 131 -10.85 -15.82 4.56
CA ALA A 131 -10.06 -14.60 4.37
C ALA A 131 -8.86 -14.79 3.43
N LEU A 132 -8.17 -15.93 3.49
CA LEU A 132 -7.10 -16.28 2.55
C LEU A 132 -7.65 -16.51 1.13
N ALA A 133 -8.81 -17.16 1.01
CA ALA A 133 -9.48 -17.32 -0.28
C ALA A 133 -9.91 -15.96 -0.85
N TYR A 134 -10.46 -15.08 -0.01
CA TYR A 134 -10.83 -13.72 -0.39
C TYR A 134 -9.59 -12.92 -0.81
N SER A 135 -8.46 -13.03 -0.09
CA SER A 135 -7.21 -12.30 -0.36
C SER A 135 -6.58 -12.61 -1.71
N SER A 136 -6.86 -13.78 -2.27
CA SER A 136 -6.39 -14.15 -3.62
C SER A 136 -6.79 -13.15 -4.71
N ARG A 137 -7.91 -12.43 -4.57
CA ARG A 137 -8.39 -11.47 -5.59
C ARG A 137 -7.52 -10.23 -5.75
N TRP A 138 -6.67 -9.91 -4.76
CA TRP A 138 -5.76 -8.76 -4.84
C TRP A 138 -4.41 -9.11 -5.46
N PHE A 139 -4.10 -10.41 -5.53
CA PHE A 139 -2.88 -10.90 -6.14
C PHE A 139 -3.08 -11.13 -7.65
N GLY A 140 -2.00 -10.98 -8.42
CA GLY A 140 -1.96 -11.10 -9.88
C GLY A 140 -2.44 -9.87 -10.67
N ARG A 141 -2.72 -8.73 -10.01
CA ARG A 141 -3.36 -7.58 -10.66
C ARG A 141 -2.43 -6.46 -11.13
N SER A 142 -1.32 -6.17 -10.43
CA SER A 142 -0.54 -4.95 -10.75
C SER A 142 0.91 -4.88 -10.26
N SER A 143 1.41 -5.81 -9.43
CA SER A 143 2.75 -5.68 -8.85
C SER A 143 3.58 -6.95 -9.03
N ASN A 144 4.90 -6.78 -9.08
CA ASN A 144 5.86 -7.88 -9.19
C ASN A 144 6.24 -8.45 -7.80
N ASN A 145 5.64 -7.94 -6.72
CA ASN A 145 6.00 -8.28 -5.35
C ASN A 145 4.78 -8.19 -4.43
N GLU A 146 4.29 -9.35 -3.99
CA GLU A 146 2.98 -9.49 -3.36
C GLU A 146 3.12 -10.08 -1.97
N TRP A 147 2.62 -9.36 -0.96
CA TRP A 147 2.75 -9.74 0.44
C TRP A 147 1.37 -9.98 1.04
N LEU A 148 1.21 -11.12 1.70
CA LEU A 148 0.06 -11.43 2.53
C LEU A 148 0.52 -11.54 3.99
N ILE A 149 0.01 -10.66 4.85
CA ILE A 149 0.37 -10.60 6.26
C ILE A 149 -0.87 -10.94 7.08
N LEU A 150 -0.85 -12.09 7.75
CA LEU A 150 -1.92 -12.49 8.66
C LEU A 150 -1.51 -12.24 10.11
N LEU A 151 -2.15 -11.26 10.74
CA LEU A 151 -1.99 -10.92 12.15
C LEU A 151 -3.07 -11.65 12.94
N ARG A 152 -2.70 -12.81 13.49
CA ARG A 152 -3.60 -13.68 14.23
C ARG A 152 -2.99 -14.11 15.56
N TYR A 153 -3.80 -13.99 16.61
CA TYR A 153 -3.47 -14.60 17.89
C TYR A 153 -3.73 -16.11 17.85
N SER A 154 -2.70 -16.92 18.16
CA SER A 154 -2.86 -18.36 18.39
C SER A 154 -2.59 -18.66 19.85
N ARG A 155 -3.56 -19.27 20.55
CA ARG A 155 -3.32 -19.79 21.89
C ARG A 155 -2.43 -21.02 21.78
N LYS A 156 -1.28 -21.02 22.46
CA LYS A 156 -0.59 -22.28 22.76
C LYS A 156 -1.51 -23.12 23.65
N SER A 157 -2.00 -24.23 23.12
CA SER A 157 -2.55 -25.30 23.95
C SER A 157 -1.44 -25.76 24.89
N GLN A 158 -1.55 -25.42 26.18
CA GLN A 158 -0.76 -26.10 27.18
C GLN A 158 -1.26 -27.54 27.20
N GLY A 159 -0.39 -28.48 26.81
CA GLY A 159 -0.71 -29.89 26.79
C GLY A 159 -1.37 -30.29 28.11
N ARG A 160 -2.55 -30.90 28.02
CA ARG A 160 -3.21 -31.55 29.15
C ARG A 160 -2.16 -32.48 29.77
N LYS A 161 -1.62 -32.14 30.94
CA LYS A 161 -0.97 -33.13 31.79
C LYS A 161 -2.09 -34.07 32.23
N THR A 162 -2.25 -35.17 31.53
CA THR A 162 -3.01 -36.33 32.02
C THR A 162 -2.34 -36.74 33.32
N ARG A 163 -2.99 -36.44 34.45
CA ARG A 163 -2.65 -37.08 35.72
C ARG A 163 -2.98 -38.56 35.54
N ALA A 164 -1.94 -39.39 35.47
CA ALA A 164 -2.03 -40.82 35.70
C ALA A 164 -2.27 -41.07 37.19
#